data_AF-A0A0F8XDN8-F1
#
_entry.id   AF-A0A0F8XDN8-F1
#
_cell.length_a   1.000
_cell.length_b   1.000
_cell.length_c   1.000
_cell.angle_alpha   90.00
_cell.angle_beta   90.00
_cell.angle_gamma   90.00
#
_symmetry.space_group_name_H-M   'P 1'
#
loop_
_entity.id
_entity.type
_entity.pdbx_description
1 polymer ?
#
loop_
_entity_poly.entity_id
_entity_poly.type
_entity_poly.pdbx_seq_one_letter_code
_entity_poly.pdbx_strand_id
1 'polypeptide(L)'
;MADLQKPWPIRGGAYETPEYTVASGNSRIFLGDFVKLTAAGHVDVAAAGDRILGIAMGTIAASTAGTIPVADDPRLKFRIRADGTANQTHVGNLADIKATTGNTDTNESKHELDISDVKTATAQLRILDKLDLEGNDWGGTTIMLVCEIYEHEMSKADPATPGV
;
A
#
# COMPACT_ATOMS: atom_id res chain seq x y z
N MET A 1 4.45 6.16 19.69
CA MET A 1 4.83 5.33 18.53
C MET A 1 3.63 5.06 17.60
N ALA A 2 2.79 6.07 17.33
CA ALA A 2 1.57 5.90 16.52
C ALA A 2 1.82 6.10 15.00
N ASP A 3 2.78 6.94 14.60
CA ASP A 3 3.11 7.26 13.19
C ASP A 3 3.89 6.13 12.45
N LEU A 4 4.09 4.97 13.08
CA LEU A 4 4.76 3.82 12.46
C LEU A 4 3.79 2.79 11.89
N GLN A 5 2.47 2.98 11.99
CA GLN A 5 1.53 1.96 11.54
C GLN A 5 1.16 2.06 10.05
N LYS A 6 1.17 3.27 9.46
CA LYS A 6 0.77 3.48 8.07
C LYS A 6 1.88 3.12 7.07
N PRO A 7 1.51 2.57 5.89
CA PRO A 7 2.41 2.53 4.75
C PRO A 7 2.97 3.92 4.47
N TRP A 8 4.28 4.04 4.27
CA TRP A 8 4.90 5.34 3.98
C TRP A 8 6.14 5.23 3.11
N PRO A 9 6.30 6.08 2.08
CA PRO A 9 7.53 6.16 1.28
C PRO A 9 8.79 6.32 2.14
N ILE A 10 9.83 5.54 1.87
CA ILE A 10 11.12 5.71 2.56
C ILE A 10 11.83 6.91 1.95
N ARG A 11 12.17 7.89 2.79
CA ARG A 11 12.87 9.11 2.35
C ARG A 11 14.29 8.75 1.90
N GLY A 12 14.51 8.73 0.59
CA GLY A 12 15.79 8.36 -0.02
C GLY A 12 15.82 8.41 -1.55
N GLY A 13 14.65 8.38 -2.20
CA GLY A 13 14.48 8.68 -3.62
C GLY A 13 13.52 9.85 -3.82
N ALA A 14 13.67 10.59 -4.92
CA ALA A 14 12.63 11.50 -5.38
C ALA A 14 11.45 10.62 -5.84
N TYR A 15 10.27 10.85 -5.27
CA TYR A 15 9.01 10.27 -5.74
C TYR A 15 8.10 11.44 -6.08
N GLU A 16 7.38 11.32 -7.18
CA GLU A 16 6.36 12.28 -7.56
C GLU A 16 5.04 11.90 -6.89
N THR A 17 4.15 12.88 -6.76
CA THR A 17 2.80 12.66 -6.23
C THR A 17 1.77 13.31 -7.15
N PRO A 18 1.56 12.79 -8.37
CA PRO A 18 0.54 13.31 -9.27
C PRO A 18 -0.87 13.24 -8.65
N GLU A 19 -1.74 14.16 -9.09
CA GLU A 19 -3.13 14.21 -8.64
C GLU A 19 -4.02 13.31 -9.50
N TYR A 20 -4.85 12.51 -8.83
CA TYR A 20 -5.85 11.65 -9.45
C TYR A 20 -7.25 12.06 -9.03
N THR A 21 -8.22 11.87 -9.92
CA THR A 21 -9.63 12.14 -9.63
C THR A 21 -10.28 11.02 -8.83
N VAL A 22 -11.14 11.40 -7.89
CA VAL A 22 -11.95 10.50 -7.07
C VAL A 22 -13.42 10.79 -7.35
N ALA A 23 -14.23 9.75 -7.56
CA ALA A 23 -15.66 9.88 -7.79
C ALA A 23 -16.44 10.05 -6.49
N SER A 24 -17.64 10.65 -6.56
CA SER A 24 -18.56 10.77 -5.41
C SER A 24 -19.19 9.45 -4.95
N GLY A 25 -18.85 8.31 -5.56
CA GLY A 25 -19.23 6.97 -5.12
C GLY A 25 -18.10 6.20 -4.42
N ASN A 26 -16.99 6.88 -4.08
CA ASN A 26 -15.80 6.26 -3.51
C ASN A 26 -16.00 5.74 -2.08
N SER A 27 -15.18 4.75 -1.72
CA SER A 27 -14.92 4.43 -0.31
C SER A 27 -14.07 5.53 0.33
N ARG A 28 -14.12 5.68 1.66
CA ARG A 28 -13.25 6.62 2.36
C ARG A 28 -11.78 6.23 2.13
N ILE A 29 -10.95 7.21 1.75
CA ILE A 29 -9.52 7.05 1.54
C ILE A 29 -8.79 7.76 2.68
N PHE A 30 -7.92 7.04 3.37
CA PHE A 30 -7.07 7.53 4.45
C PHE A 30 -5.64 7.79 3.98
N LEU A 31 -4.91 8.59 4.75
CA LEU A 31 -3.51 8.85 4.47
C LEU A 31 -2.70 7.55 4.61
N GLY A 32 -2.01 7.16 3.54
CA GLY A 32 -1.20 5.94 3.47
C GLY A 32 -1.95 4.71 2.97
N ASP A 33 -3.23 4.82 2.58
CA ASP A 33 -3.94 3.70 1.94
C ASP A 33 -3.31 3.35 0.60
N PHE A 34 -3.25 2.06 0.29
CA PHE A 34 -3.03 1.64 -1.10
C PHE A 34 -4.29 1.92 -1.91
N VAL A 35 -4.10 2.46 -3.10
CA VAL A 35 -5.19 2.83 -3.98
C VAL A 35 -5.05 2.15 -5.34
N LYS A 36 -6.17 2.02 -6.06
CA LYS A 36 -6.26 1.40 -7.37
C LYS A 36 -6.97 2.32 -8.37
N LEU A 37 -6.77 2.06 -9.65
CA LEU A 37 -7.63 2.60 -10.69
C LEU A 37 -8.93 1.79 -10.79
N THR A 38 -10.02 2.50 -11.06
CA THR A 38 -11.32 1.92 -11.37
C THR A 38 -11.57 1.94 -12.87
N ALA A 39 -12.48 1.10 -13.36
CA ALA A 39 -12.87 1.07 -14.78
C ALA A 39 -13.38 2.43 -15.30
N ALA A 40 -13.84 3.30 -14.40
CA ALA A 40 -14.32 4.64 -14.73
C ALA A 40 -13.21 5.70 -14.80
N GLY A 41 -11.94 5.31 -14.62
CA GLY A 41 -10.79 6.23 -14.64
C GLY A 41 -10.61 7.05 -13.36
N HIS A 42 -11.27 6.65 -12.27
CA HIS A 42 -11.13 7.26 -10.95
C HIS A 42 -10.30 6.38 -10.03
N VAL A 43 -9.76 6.97 -8.96
CA VAL A 43 -9.07 6.26 -7.89
C VAL A 43 -10.04 5.89 -6.76
N ASP A 44 -9.88 4.69 -6.22
CA ASP A 44 -10.52 4.23 -4.98
C ASP A 44 -9.53 3.39 -4.15
N VAL A 45 -9.89 3.08 -2.90
CA VAL A 45 -9.09 2.22 -2.01
C VAL A 45 -8.89 0.83 -2.61
N ALA A 46 -7.69 0.28 -2.50
CA ALA A 46 -7.35 -1.07 -2.93
C ALA A 46 -7.67 -2.11 -1.84
N ALA A 47 -8.14 -3.28 -2.26
CA ALA A 47 -8.29 -4.47 -1.44
C ALA A 47 -7.22 -5.53 -1.77
N ALA A 48 -7.19 -6.62 -1.01
CA ALA A 48 -6.30 -7.75 -1.29
C ALA A 48 -6.55 -8.30 -2.71
N GLY A 49 -5.49 -8.53 -3.47
CA GLY A 49 -5.54 -9.05 -4.84
C GLY A 49 -5.90 -8.03 -5.93
N ASP A 50 -6.20 -6.77 -5.59
CA ASP A 50 -6.31 -5.69 -6.59
C ASP A 50 -4.92 -5.29 -7.11
N ARG A 51 -4.85 -4.75 -8.33
CA ARG A 51 -3.65 -4.03 -8.77
C ARG A 51 -3.55 -2.68 -8.07
N ILE A 52 -2.34 -2.35 -7.63
CA ILE A 52 -2.09 -1.13 -6.88
C ILE A 52 -1.54 -0.06 -7.83
N LEU A 53 -2.17 1.11 -7.82
CA LEU A 53 -1.67 2.31 -8.49
C LEU A 53 -0.57 2.99 -7.67
N GLY A 54 -0.70 2.99 -6.34
CA GLY A 54 0.25 3.66 -5.46
C GLY A 54 -0.28 3.84 -4.04
N ILE A 55 0.35 4.74 -3.31
CA ILE A 55 0.00 5.09 -1.93
C ILE A 55 -0.65 6.47 -1.89
N ALA A 56 -1.83 6.58 -1.27
CA ALA A 56 -2.52 7.85 -1.06
C ALA A 56 -1.72 8.78 -0.14
N MET A 57 -1.40 9.97 -0.64
CA MET A 57 -0.69 11.02 0.09
C MET A 57 -1.65 12.10 0.64
N GLY A 58 -2.94 11.80 0.67
CA GLY A 58 -4.01 12.65 1.19
C GLY A 58 -5.17 11.82 1.72
N THR A 59 -6.28 12.50 2.05
CA THR A 59 -7.50 11.85 2.55
C THR A 59 -8.71 12.36 1.78
N ILE A 60 -9.68 11.47 1.54
CA ILE A 60 -10.98 11.81 0.94
C ILE A 60 -12.06 11.09 1.74
N ALA A 61 -13.10 11.81 2.16
CA ALA A 61 -14.24 11.22 2.82
C ALA A 61 -15.00 10.25 1.88
N ALA A 62 -15.73 9.29 2.44
CA ALA A 62 -16.60 8.45 1.62
C ALA A 62 -17.62 9.31 0.85
N SER A 63 -17.98 8.83 -0.33
CA SER A 63 -18.98 9.47 -1.19
C SER A 63 -18.71 10.94 -1.52
N THR A 64 -17.44 11.32 -1.67
CA THR A 64 -16.99 12.69 -1.92
C THR A 64 -16.09 12.71 -3.15
N ALA A 65 -16.50 13.45 -4.17
CA ALA A 65 -15.64 13.67 -5.34
C ALA A 65 -14.52 14.66 -5.01
N GLY A 66 -13.36 14.50 -5.65
CA GLY A 66 -12.22 15.39 -5.45
C GLY A 66 -11.00 14.96 -6.23
N THR A 67 -9.84 15.52 -5.88
CA THR A 67 -8.54 15.05 -6.32
C THR A 67 -7.70 14.62 -5.13
N ILE A 68 -6.83 13.63 -5.33
CA ILE A 68 -5.93 13.12 -4.31
C ILE A 68 -4.52 12.93 -4.88
N PRO A 69 -3.46 13.38 -4.19
CA PRO A 69 -2.09 13.07 -4.58
C PRO A 69 -1.77 11.61 -4.26
N VAL A 70 -1.15 10.89 -5.21
CA VAL A 70 -0.76 9.48 -5.06
C VAL A 70 0.71 9.33 -5.39
N ALA A 71 1.47 8.65 -4.51
CA ALA A 71 2.83 8.22 -4.84
C ALA A 71 2.75 6.95 -5.69
N ASP A 72 2.89 7.11 -7.00
CA ASP A 72 2.55 6.14 -8.06
C ASP A 72 3.78 5.56 -8.79
N ASP A 73 4.99 5.84 -8.31
CA ASP A 73 6.21 5.28 -8.90
C ASP A 73 6.23 3.75 -8.71
N PRO A 74 6.32 2.95 -9.81
CA PRO A 74 6.39 1.50 -9.71
C PRO A 74 7.58 0.96 -8.90
N ARG A 75 8.66 1.74 -8.75
CA ARG A 75 9.85 1.38 -7.96
C ARG A 75 9.84 1.99 -6.55
N LEU A 76 8.70 2.55 -6.13
CA LEU A 76 8.56 3.14 -4.82
C LEU A 76 8.79 2.10 -3.73
N LYS A 77 9.80 2.36 -2.90
CA LYS A 77 10.02 1.60 -1.67
C LYS A 77 9.35 2.31 -0.51
N PHE A 78 8.57 1.57 0.23
CA PHE A 78 7.84 2.07 1.38
C PHE A 78 8.03 1.12 2.56
N ARG A 79 7.87 1.69 3.75
CA ARG A 79 7.76 0.90 4.98
C ARG A 79 6.31 0.50 5.18
N ILE A 80 6.08 -0.71 5.67
CA ILE A 80 4.77 -1.21 6.07
C ILE A 80 4.92 -2.14 7.27
N ARG A 81 3.91 -2.18 8.14
CA ARG A 81 3.87 -3.07 9.29
C ARG A 81 3.40 -4.47 8.88
N ALA A 82 4.03 -5.50 9.44
CA ALA A 82 3.58 -6.88 9.33
C ALA A 82 2.36 -7.15 10.23
N ASP A 83 1.39 -7.92 9.72
CA ASP A 83 0.19 -8.33 10.48
C ASP A 83 0.41 -9.59 11.36
N GLY A 84 1.62 -10.13 11.37
CA GLY A 84 2.01 -11.38 12.02
C GLY A 84 3.53 -11.54 12.12
N THR A 85 3.99 -12.72 12.51
CA THR A 85 5.43 -13.02 12.68
C THR A 85 6.17 -12.97 11.34
N ALA A 86 7.08 -12.01 11.20
CA ALA A 86 7.94 -11.92 10.03
C ALA A 86 9.33 -12.51 10.30
N ASN A 87 9.82 -13.33 9.37
CA ASN A 87 11.12 -13.99 9.45
C ASN A 87 12.02 -13.59 8.28
N GLN A 88 13.34 -13.71 8.46
CA GLN A 88 14.31 -13.41 7.39
C GLN A 88 14.06 -14.24 6.12
N THR A 89 13.49 -15.45 6.25
CA THR A 89 13.13 -16.32 5.12
C THR A 89 11.99 -15.76 4.25
N HIS A 90 11.29 -14.72 4.69
CA HIS A 90 10.25 -14.07 3.88
C HIS A 90 10.83 -13.04 2.89
N VAL A 91 12.10 -12.66 3.03
CA VAL A 91 12.76 -11.76 2.08
C VAL A 91 12.77 -12.36 0.68
N GLY A 92 12.29 -11.60 -0.31
CA GLY A 92 12.13 -12.04 -1.70
C GLY A 92 10.79 -12.69 -2.02
N ASN A 93 9.99 -13.07 -1.01
CA ASN A 93 8.64 -13.55 -1.23
C ASN A 93 7.65 -12.39 -1.48
N LEU A 94 6.43 -12.77 -1.84
CA LEU A 94 5.32 -11.87 -2.08
C LEU A 94 4.29 -11.99 -0.95
N ALA A 95 3.53 -10.92 -0.69
CA ALA A 95 2.36 -10.96 0.18
C ALA A 95 1.34 -9.91 -0.28
N ASP A 96 0.08 -10.14 0.05
CA ASP A 96 -0.98 -9.17 -0.23
C ASP A 96 -1.04 -8.08 0.85
N ILE A 97 -1.80 -7.04 0.57
CA ILE A 97 -2.18 -6.08 1.59
C ILE A 97 -3.32 -6.66 2.43
N LYS A 98 -3.27 -6.40 3.73
CA LYS A 98 -4.41 -6.56 4.62
C LYS A 98 -5.14 -5.23 4.74
N ALA A 99 -6.09 -5.01 3.84
CA ALA A 99 -6.90 -3.80 3.81
C ALA A 99 -7.86 -3.75 5.02
N THR A 100 -7.47 -3.00 6.05
CA THR A 100 -8.28 -2.76 7.25
C THR A 100 -8.76 -1.32 7.27
N THR A 101 -9.98 -1.08 7.75
CA THR A 101 -10.53 0.27 7.90
C THR A 101 -9.56 1.19 8.66
N GLY A 102 -9.21 2.32 8.04
CA GLY A 102 -8.34 3.33 8.64
C GLY A 102 -8.87 3.93 9.94
N ASN A 103 -8.01 4.62 10.67
CA ASN A 103 -8.37 5.33 11.89
C ASN A 103 -9.08 6.65 11.53
N THR A 104 -10.36 6.77 11.91
CA THR A 104 -11.17 7.95 11.62
C THR A 104 -10.77 9.18 12.41
N ASP A 105 -10.11 9.01 13.56
CA ASP A 105 -9.68 10.10 14.43
C ASP A 105 -8.39 10.74 13.92
N THR A 106 -7.44 9.91 13.47
CA THR A 106 -6.15 10.40 12.95
C THR A 106 -6.13 10.57 11.43
N ASN A 107 -7.15 10.07 10.72
CA ASN A 107 -7.22 9.99 9.26
C ASN A 107 -6.08 9.19 8.62
N GLU A 108 -5.56 8.19 9.33
CA GLU A 108 -4.43 7.37 8.89
C GLU A 108 -4.87 5.96 8.51
N SER A 109 -4.17 5.39 7.53
CA SER A 109 -4.36 4.01 7.09
C SER A 109 -4.05 3.01 8.20
N LYS A 110 -4.74 1.87 8.14
CA LYS A 110 -4.41 0.65 8.88
C LYS A 110 -4.09 -0.52 7.95
N HIS A 111 -3.71 -0.23 6.71
CA HIS A 111 -3.25 -1.26 5.80
C HIS A 111 -1.94 -1.85 6.32
N GLU A 112 -1.92 -3.17 6.48
CA GLU A 112 -0.76 -3.95 6.92
C GLU A 112 -0.33 -4.89 5.79
N LEU A 113 0.88 -5.43 5.88
CA LEU A 113 1.32 -6.53 5.02
C LEU A 113 0.77 -7.84 5.60
N ASP A 114 0.08 -8.64 4.79
CA ASP A 114 -0.40 -9.96 5.19
C ASP A 114 0.75 -10.99 5.20
N ILE A 115 1.66 -10.83 6.17
CA ILE A 115 2.79 -11.76 6.34
C ILE A 115 2.32 -13.11 6.86
N SER A 116 1.08 -13.21 7.34
CA SER A 116 0.48 -14.47 7.74
C SER A 116 0.11 -15.37 6.53
N ASP A 117 0.00 -14.78 5.33
CA ASP A 117 -0.24 -15.45 4.05
C ASP A 117 0.83 -15.11 2.99
N VAL A 118 2.09 -15.49 3.25
CA VAL A 118 3.20 -15.30 2.30
C VAL A 118 3.06 -16.22 1.08
N LYS A 119 3.25 -15.64 -0.10
CA LYS A 119 3.10 -16.29 -1.40
C LYS A 119 4.41 -16.30 -2.19
N THR A 120 4.51 -17.24 -3.12
CA THR A 120 5.70 -17.41 -3.99
C THR A 120 5.42 -17.10 -5.46
N ALA A 121 4.16 -16.89 -5.86
CA ALA A 121 3.77 -16.71 -7.26
C ALA A 121 3.10 -15.36 -7.55
N THR A 122 1.95 -15.09 -6.94
CA THR A 122 1.13 -13.89 -7.21
C THR A 122 0.66 -13.27 -5.91
N ALA A 123 1.05 -12.03 -5.68
CA ALA A 123 0.57 -11.17 -4.60
C ALA A 123 0.99 -9.73 -4.87
N GLN A 124 0.36 -8.78 -4.19
CA GLN A 124 0.49 -7.36 -4.49
C GLN A 124 1.88 -6.78 -4.20
N LEU A 125 2.53 -7.17 -3.09
CA LEU A 125 3.74 -6.56 -2.58
C LEU A 125 4.91 -7.53 -2.56
N ARG A 126 6.12 -7.02 -2.81
CA ARG A 126 7.38 -7.76 -2.64
C ARG A 126 8.13 -7.30 -1.40
N ILE A 127 8.53 -8.27 -0.58
CA ILE A 127 9.29 -8.04 0.64
C ILE A 127 10.78 -7.93 0.30
N LEU A 128 11.39 -6.78 0.61
CA LEU A 128 12.80 -6.52 0.31
C LEU A 128 13.72 -6.77 1.49
N ASP A 129 13.36 -6.25 2.66
CA ASP A 129 14.08 -6.47 3.92
C ASP A 129 13.22 -5.98 5.09
N LYS A 130 13.70 -6.14 6.32
CA LYS A 130 13.21 -5.36 7.46
C LYS A 130 13.69 -3.91 7.39
N LEU A 131 12.92 -3.00 7.97
CA LEU A 131 13.38 -1.63 8.15
C LEU A 131 14.51 -1.61 9.18
N ASP A 132 15.61 -0.93 8.86
CA ASP A 132 16.76 -0.81 9.76
C ASP A 132 16.46 0.21 10.87
N LEU A 133 15.86 -0.29 11.96
CA LEU A 133 15.57 0.46 13.17
C LEU A 133 15.95 -0.40 14.37
N GLU A 134 16.43 0.25 15.43
CA GLU A 134 16.68 -0.40 16.72
C GLU A 134 15.39 -1.04 17.26
N GLY A 135 15.49 -2.30 17.70
CA GLY A 135 14.36 -3.08 18.23
C GLY A 135 13.39 -3.61 17.17
N ASN A 136 13.64 -3.40 15.88
CA ASN A 136 12.87 -3.99 14.79
C ASN A 136 13.50 -5.33 14.36
N ASP A 137 13.42 -6.34 15.22
CA ASP A 137 14.10 -7.62 15.03
C ASP A 137 13.21 -8.69 14.39
N TRP A 138 13.82 -9.59 13.60
CA TRP A 138 13.13 -10.73 13.03
C TRP A 138 12.49 -11.60 14.11
N GLY A 139 11.34 -12.21 13.78
CA GLY A 139 10.53 -13.00 14.70
C GLY A 139 9.47 -12.20 15.46
N GLY A 140 9.50 -10.86 15.40
CA GLY A 140 8.43 -10.01 15.94
C GLY A 140 7.15 -10.05 15.09
N THR A 141 5.99 -9.87 15.73
CA THR A 141 4.66 -9.90 15.08
C THR A 141 4.18 -8.54 14.56
N THR A 142 4.95 -7.48 14.81
CA THR A 142 4.54 -6.09 14.54
C THR A 142 5.69 -5.27 13.95
N ILE A 143 6.62 -5.96 13.28
CA ILE A 143 7.84 -5.35 12.77
C ILE A 143 7.55 -4.56 11.50
N MET A 144 8.41 -3.58 11.23
CA MET A 144 8.37 -2.78 10.01
C MET A 144 9.21 -3.46 8.93
N LEU A 145 8.61 -3.66 7.77
CA LEU A 145 9.24 -4.21 6.58
C LEU A 145 9.35 -3.14 5.51
N VAL A 146 10.39 -3.26 4.69
CA VAL A 146 10.55 -2.50 3.46
C VAL A 146 10.00 -3.33 2.32
N CYS A 147 9.01 -2.79 1.62
CA CYS A 147 8.36 -3.44 0.49
C CYS A 147 8.35 -2.54 -0.74
N GLU A 148 8.08 -3.15 -1.88
CA GLU A 148 7.82 -2.52 -3.18
C GLU A 148 6.53 -3.12 -3.75
N ILE A 149 5.79 -2.33 -4.55
CA ILE A 149 4.58 -2.83 -5.22
C ILE A 149 5.02 -3.73 -6.38
N TYR A 150 4.62 -5.00 -6.34
CA TYR A 150 4.96 -5.97 -7.38
C TYR A 150 3.90 -6.04 -8.49
N GLU A 151 2.62 -5.90 -8.12
CA GLU A 151 1.49 -5.84 -9.04
C GLU A 151 1.06 -4.38 -9.24
N HIS A 152 1.98 -3.61 -9.80
CA HIS A 152 1.78 -2.18 -10.05
C HIS A 152 1.01 -1.95 -11.34
N GLU A 153 0.01 -1.07 -11.28
CA GLU A 153 -0.87 -0.72 -12.40
C GLU A 153 -0.09 -0.29 -13.65
N MET A 154 0.91 0.57 -13.48
CA MET A 154 1.75 1.07 -14.59
C MET A 154 2.86 0.13 -15.07
N SER A 155 3.05 -1.03 -14.44
CA SER A 155 4.17 -1.94 -14.75
C SER A 155 3.80 -3.05 -15.74
N LYS A 156 2.52 -3.40 -15.85
CA LYS A 156 2.02 -4.50 -16.68
C LYS A 156 0.63 -4.17 -17.23
N ALA A 157 0.44 -4.28 -18.55
CA ALA A 157 -0.88 -4.26 -19.15
C ALA A 157 -1.48 -5.67 -19.15
N ASP A 158 -2.72 -5.82 -18.67
CA ASP A 158 -3.50 -7.06 -18.78
C ASP A 158 -4.95 -6.70 -19.06
N PRO A 159 -5.61 -7.32 -20.06
CA PRO A 159 -7.01 -7.05 -20.42
C PRO A 159 -8.02 -7.28 -19.29
N ALA A 160 -7.64 -7.94 -18.19
CA ALA A 160 -8.48 -8.05 -16.99
C ALA A 160 -8.43 -6.81 -16.07
N THR A 161 -7.64 -5.79 -16.40
CA THR A 161 -7.37 -4.65 -15.51
C THR A 161 -8.34 -3.49 -15.79
N PRO A 162 -9.11 -3.03 -14.79
CA PRO A 162 -9.93 -1.83 -14.93
C PRO A 162 -9.07 -0.58 -15.16
N GLY A 163 -9.03 -0.04 -16.39
CA GLY A 163 -8.32 1.20 -16.71
C GLY A 163 -7.21 1.10 -17.78
N VAL A 164 -7.07 -0.05 -18.46
CA VAL A 164 -6.31 -0.20 -19.72
C VAL A 164 -7.19 -0.73 -20.86
#